data_AF-A0AAU5AIC6-F1
#
_entry.id   AF-A0AAU5AIC6-F1
#
_cell.length_a   1.000
_cell.length_b   1.000
_cell.length_c   1.000
_cell.angle_alpha   90.00
_cell.angle_beta   90.00
_cell.angle_gamma   90.00
#
_symmetry.space_group_name_H-M   'P 1'
#
loop_
_entity.id
_entity.type
_entity.pdbx_description
1 polymer ?
#
loop_
_entity_poly.entity_id
_entity_poly.type
_entity_poly.pdbx_seq_one_letter_code
_entity_poly.pdbx_strand_id
1 'polypeptide(L)' 'MLGRWRRRPGPLLLVRVVPGLGGTVSLESANFPGRCIRHCTNLFRVQPISTALDRQDATYYAK' A
#
# COMPACT_ATOMS: atom_id res chain seq x y z
N MET A 1 -20.30 -10.66 -29.76
CA MET A 1 -19.33 -11.03 -28.70
C MET A 1 -18.38 -9.85 -28.51
N LEU A 2 -18.61 -9.00 -27.50
CA LEU A 2 -17.73 -7.87 -27.19
C LEU A 2 -17.29 -8.01 -25.73
N GLY A 3 -15.97 -8.05 -25.54
CA GLY A 3 -15.32 -8.24 -24.25
C GLY A 3 -15.84 -7.25 -23.21
N ARG A 4 -16.42 -7.82 -22.14
CA ARG A 4 -16.93 -7.10 -20.99
C ARG A 4 -15.73 -6.52 -20.23
N TRP A 5 -15.26 -5.35 -20.66
CA TRP A 5 -14.35 -4.53 -19.87
C TRP A 5 -15.03 -4.28 -18.52
N ARG A 6 -14.56 -5.00 -17.49
CA ARG A 6 -15.03 -4.81 -16.12
C ARG A 6 -14.59 -3.39 -15.74
N ARG A 7 -15.49 -2.42 -15.91
CA ARG A 7 -15.37 -1.13 -15.22
C ARG A 7 -15.21 -1.47 -13.74
N ARG A 8 -13.99 -1.39 -13.22
CA ARG A 8 -13.80 -1.14 -11.80
C ARG A 8 -13.72 0.38 -11.70
N PRO A 9 -14.80 1.08 -11.33
CA PRO A 9 -14.67 2.47 -10.95
C PRO A 9 -14.01 2.47 -9.57
N GLY A 10 -12.71 2.19 -9.54
CA GLY A 10 -11.85 2.42 -8.39
C GLY A 10 -11.01 3.65 -8.71
N PRO A 11 -10.79 4.56 -7.76
CA PRO A 11 -10.02 5.76 -8.04
C PRO A 11 -8.61 5.37 -8.49
N LEU A 12 -8.05 6.22 -9.35
CA LEU A 12 -6.81 5.97 -10.10
C LEU A 12 -5.57 5.75 -9.20
N LEU A 13 -5.69 6.04 -7.91
CA LEU A 13 -4.74 5.62 -6.87
C LEU A 13 -5.46 5.46 -5.52
N LEU A 14 -6.20 4.35 -5.31
CA LEU A 14 -6.66 4.02 -3.97
C LEU A 14 -5.52 3.34 -3.21
N VAL A 15 -5.12 3.91 -2.07
CA VAL A 15 -4.38 3.17 -1.04
C VAL A 15 -5.38 2.58 -0.06
N ARG A 16 -5.20 1.31 0.30
CA ARG A 16 -5.90 0.67 1.41
C ARG A 16 -5.09 0.96 2.68
N VAL A 17 -5.72 1.63 3.64
CA VAL A 17 -5.12 1.83 4.97
C VAL A 17 -5.27 0.52 5.74
N VAL A 18 -4.14 -0.03 6.17
CA VAL A 18 -4.07 -1.26 6.96
C VAL A 18 -3.70 -0.88 8.39
N PRO A 19 -4.53 -1.21 9.40
CA PRO A 19 -4.22 -0.89 10.78
C PRO A 19 -3.05 -1.74 11.30
N GLY A 20 -2.16 -1.09 12.06
CA GLY A 20 -1.10 -1.71 12.83
C GLY A 20 -1.33 -1.56 14.34
N LEU A 21 -0.36 -2.01 15.14
CA LEU A 21 -0.42 -1.89 16.60
C LEU A 21 -0.17 -0.45 17.06
N GLY A 22 -0.78 -0.05 18.18
CA GLY A 22 -0.47 1.24 18.82
C GLY A 22 -0.83 2.49 18.00
N GLY A 23 -1.91 2.45 17.22
CA GLY A 23 -2.35 3.60 16.40
C GLY A 23 -1.53 3.83 15.14
N THR A 24 -0.75 2.83 14.73
CA THR A 24 0.00 2.86 13.48
C THR A 24 -0.82 2.38 12.30
N VAL A 25 -0.40 2.76 11.09
CA VAL A 25 -1.01 2.35 9.82
C VAL A 25 0.05 2.02 8.78
N SER A 26 -0.30 1.15 7.84
CA SER A 26 0.43 0.92 6.58
C SER A 26 -0.47 1.26 5.40
N LEU A 27 0.12 1.76 4.30
CA LEU A 27 -0.60 2.16 3.09
C LEU A 27 -0.36 1.14 1.98
N GLU A 28 -1.30 0.21 1.79
CA GLU A 28 -1.23 -0.85 0.78
C GLU A 28 -1.79 -0.36 -0.57
N SER A 29 -1.15 -0.73 -1.67
CA SER A 29 -1.66 -0.41 -3.01
C SER A 29 -2.93 -1.22 -3.33
N ALA A 30 -4.02 -0.55 -3.72
CA ALA A 30 -5.23 -1.26 -4.14
C ALA A 30 -5.09 -1.98 -5.49
N ASN A 31 -4.17 -1.52 -6.35
CA ASN A 31 -3.96 -2.08 -7.69
C ASN A 31 -2.89 -3.19 -7.69
N PHE A 32 -2.00 -3.20 -6.69
CA PHE A 32 -0.94 -4.20 -6.53
C PHE A 32 -0.94 -4.74 -5.08
N PRO A 33 -1.85 -5.68 -4.75
CA PRO A 33 -1.94 -6.25 -3.41
C PRO A 33 -0.62 -6.84 -2.92
N GLY A 34 -0.36 -6.73 -1.61
CA GLY A 34 0.90 -7.16 -1.00
C GLY A 34 2.08 -6.18 -1.18
N ARG A 35 1.85 -5.00 -1.77
CA ARG A 35 2.83 -3.92 -1.84
C ARG A 35 2.36 -2.71 -1.04
N CYS A 36 3.25 -2.18 -0.21
CA CYS A 36 2.99 -1.01 0.62
C CYS A 36 3.89 0.16 0.22
N ILE A 37 3.43 1.38 0.48
CA ILE A 37 4.31 2.54 0.51
C ILE A 37 5.29 2.33 1.67
N ARG A 38 6.59 2.39 1.36
CA ARG A 38 7.66 2.32 2.35
C ARG A 38 8.74 3.37 2.08
N HIS A 39 9.41 3.79 3.14
CA HIS A 39 10.63 4.58 3.03
C HIS A 39 11.77 3.71 2.49
N CYS A 40 12.56 4.25 1.57
CA CYS A 40 13.71 3.59 0.97
C CYS A 40 14.67 4.66 0.47
N THR A 41 15.88 4.74 1.02
CA THR A 41 16.90 5.69 0.58
C THR A 41 16.35 7.12 0.43
N ASN A 42 15.65 7.61 1.45
CA ASN A 42 15.05 8.95 1.49
C ASN A 42 13.91 9.21 0.48
N LEU A 43 13.36 8.16 -0.14
CA LEU A 43 12.23 8.23 -1.06
C LEU A 43 11.10 7.31 -0.60
N PHE A 44 9.86 7.66 -0.95
CA PHE A 44 8.72 6.77 -0.77
C PHE A 44 8.50 5.92 -2.03
N ARG A 45 8.45 4.61 -1.86
CA ARG A 45 8.29 3.65 -2.97
C ARG A 45 7.23 2.60 -2.62
N VAL A 46 6.50 2.12 -3.63
CA VAL A 46 5.54 1.01 -3.50
C VAL A 46 6.26 -0.30 -3.78
N GLN A 47 6.56 -1.06 -2.72
CA GLN A 47 7.36 -2.27 -2.80
C GLN A 47 6.76 -3.39 -1.93
N PRO A 48 7.03 -4.67 -2.25
CA PRO A 48 6.65 -5.78 -1.40
C PRO A 48 7.37 -5.70 -0.05
N ILE A 49 6.73 -6.24 0.99
CA ILE A 49 7.31 -6.40 2.32
C ILE A 49 7.80 -7.84 2.46
N SER A 50 9.10 -8.02 2.67
CA SER A 50 9.70 -9.35 2.84
C SER A 50 10.49 -9.47 4.15
N THR A 51 10.98 -8.35 4.69
CA THR A 51 11.85 -8.34 5.86
C THR A 51 11.22 -7.59 7.04
N ALA A 52 11.83 -7.73 8.23
CA ALA A 52 11.46 -6.92 9.39
C ALA A 52 11.71 -5.43 9.17
N LEU A 53 12.77 -5.07 8.44
CA LEU A 53 13.07 -3.68 8.10
C LEU A 53 12.01 -3.10 7.15
N ASP A 54 11.61 -3.85 6.11
CA ASP A 54 10.55 -3.41 5.19
C ASP A 54 9.24 -3.10 5.94
N ARG A 55 8.93 -3.87 6.99
CA ARG A 55 7.76 -3.62 7.85
C ARG A 55 7.89 -2.31 8.62
N GLN A 56 9.05 -2.04 9.18
CA GLN A 56 9.30 -0.79 9.92
C GLN A 56 9.24 0.42 8.98
N ASP A 57 9.85 0.32 7.80
CA ASP A 57 9.84 1.39 6.78
C ASP A 57 8.44 1.68 6.20
N ALA A 58 7.50 0.72 6.31
CA ALA A 58 6.12 0.82 5.84
C ALA A 58 5.10 1.12 6.95
N THR A 59 5.55 1.45 8.16
CA THR A 59 4.69 1.74 9.32
C THR A 59 4.71 3.24 9.64
N TYR A 60 3.54 3.84 9.74
CA TYR A 60 3.35 5.27 9.99
C TYR A 60 2.44 5.52 11.19
N TYR A 61 2.63 6.64 11.88
CA TYR A 61 1.65 7.12 12.85
C TYR A 61 0.60 7.98 12.15
N ALA A 62 -0.68 7.63 12.32
CA ALA A 62 -1.77 8.50 11.91
C ALA A 62 -1.91 9.60 12.97
N LYS A 63 -1.65 10.85 12.57
CA LYS A 63 -1.89 12.04 13.37
C LYS A 63 -3.08 12.82 12.80
#